data_AF-H2YEM4-F1
#
_entry.id   AF-H2YEM4-F1
#
_cell.length_a   1.000
_cell.length_b   1.000
_cell.length_c   1.000
_cell.angle_alpha   90.00
_cell.angle_beta   90.00
_cell.angle_gamma   90.00
#
_symmetry.space_group_name_H-M   'P 1'
#
loop_
_entity.id
_entity.type
_entity.pdbx_description
1 polymer ?
#
loop_
_entity_poly.entity_id
_entity_poly.type
_entity_poly.pdbx_seq_one_letter_code
_entity_poly.pdbx_strand_id
1 'polypeptide(L)'
;MEPSGIKFCFPDDGSISLVSYHYSINSPLSNVEAGQYNVDVSNSKNGYYTTENPNAIVKPNDKVNYWINVITTGGGYLLTDQTWYATDPATTVPPTAPPTAPPTEPPTTKPIVIGTTTPPKPTNEPPTTTEPVVTTTTVSSGGGSPGGGGSGGGGSCTYPCNSAYCDMTQPPCNGLIFEETWDTLDLDRWQHELTMSGGGNWEFQYYTNNRTNSYVRDNTLFIKPTLTADHYGEAFLSSGTLDLWGSTPADLCTANAFYGCSRSGSGSNYINPIQSARIRTVNSFAFKYGRIEIEAKMPKGDWIWPAMWLLPKLVFGLASLWRDRYL
;
A
#
# COMPACT_ATOMS: atom_id res chain seq x y z
N MET A 1 21.07 -4.26 35.09
CA MET A 1 21.26 -4.67 33.68
C MET A 1 20.48 -3.69 32.84
N GLU A 2 21.19 -3.00 31.93
CA GLU A 2 20.58 -2.16 30.90
C GLU A 2 19.67 -3.03 30.01
N PRO A 3 18.56 -2.50 29.47
CA PRO A 3 17.78 -3.24 28.48
C PRO A 3 18.67 -3.57 27.28
N SER A 4 18.70 -4.83 26.88
CA SER A 4 19.51 -5.32 25.76
C SER A 4 18.65 -6.23 24.90
N GLY A 5 18.79 -6.07 23.58
CA GLY A 5 18.14 -6.91 22.60
C GLY A 5 17.16 -6.15 21.70
N ILE A 6 16.90 -6.72 20.53
CA ILE A 6 15.92 -6.24 19.56
C ILE A 6 15.20 -7.43 18.94
N LYS A 7 13.97 -7.22 18.47
CA LYS A 7 13.07 -8.22 17.90
C LYS A 7 12.33 -7.53 16.80
N PHE A 8 12.15 -8.29 15.75
CA PHE A 8 11.24 -7.90 14.70
C PHE A 8 10.12 -8.92 14.68
N CYS A 9 8.91 -8.40 14.46
CA CYS A 9 7.72 -9.19 14.22
C CYS A 9 7.08 -8.67 12.95
N PHE A 10 6.78 -9.56 12.01
CA PHE A 10 5.98 -9.26 10.83
C PHE A 10 4.75 -10.18 10.83
N PRO A 11 3.53 -9.64 10.75
CA PRO A 11 2.31 -10.45 10.81
C PRO A 11 2.21 -11.37 9.60
N ASP A 12 1.83 -12.61 9.85
CA ASP A 12 1.60 -13.63 8.83
C ASP A 12 0.15 -13.59 8.35
N ASP A 13 -0.05 -13.45 7.05
CA ASP A 13 -1.36 -13.49 6.38
C ASP A 13 -1.62 -14.81 5.65
N GLY A 14 -0.71 -15.78 5.79
CA GLY A 14 -0.77 -17.10 5.14
C GLY A 14 -0.26 -17.12 3.70
N SER A 15 0.11 -15.99 3.11
CA SER A 15 0.66 -15.90 1.74
C SER A 15 2.19 -15.82 1.69
N ILE A 16 2.82 -15.60 2.85
CA ILE A 16 4.25 -15.32 2.99
C ILE A 16 5.05 -16.62 3.05
N SER A 17 6.24 -16.62 2.45
CA SER A 17 7.21 -17.72 2.51
C SER A 17 8.54 -17.29 3.15
N LEU A 18 8.83 -15.99 3.18
CA LEU A 18 10.05 -15.44 3.77
C LEU A 18 9.85 -14.01 4.24
N VAL A 19 10.43 -13.66 5.39
CA VAL A 19 10.69 -12.27 5.79
C VAL A 19 12.17 -12.11 6.14
N SER A 20 12.86 -11.23 5.42
CA SER A 20 14.26 -10.85 5.67
C SER A 20 14.30 -9.53 6.42
N TYR A 21 15.03 -9.48 7.53
CA TYR A 21 15.26 -8.28 8.32
C TYR A 21 16.72 -7.87 8.22
N HIS A 22 16.98 -6.62 7.91
CA HIS A 22 18.31 -6.03 7.84
C HIS A 22 18.34 -4.72 8.60
N TYR A 23 19.28 -4.55 9.52
CA TYR A 23 19.29 -3.37 10.38
C TYR A 23 20.67 -3.01 10.92
N SER A 24 20.81 -1.73 11.24
CA SER A 24 22.00 -1.12 11.83
C SER A 24 21.60 -0.16 12.96
N ILE A 25 22.33 -0.19 14.07
CA ILE A 25 22.09 0.69 15.22
C ILE A 25 23.02 1.90 15.10
N ASN A 26 22.45 3.11 15.14
CA ASN A 26 23.12 4.40 15.01
C ASN A 26 24.03 4.56 13.78
N SER A 27 23.95 3.63 12.83
CA SER A 27 24.69 3.65 11.58
C SER A 27 23.71 3.68 10.42
N PRO A 28 23.94 4.52 9.40
CA PRO A 28 23.07 4.58 8.24
C PRO A 28 23.05 3.23 7.54
N LEU A 29 21.93 2.96 6.88
CA LEU A 29 21.73 1.77 6.06
C LEU A 29 21.15 2.26 4.74
N SER A 30 21.87 2.07 3.64
CA SER A 30 21.48 2.58 2.32
C SER A 30 20.91 1.43 1.47
N ASN A 31 19.74 1.65 0.87
CA ASN A 31 19.10 0.68 -0.03
C ASN A 31 18.95 -0.72 0.61
N VAL A 32 19.64 -1.72 0.05
CA VAL A 32 19.61 -3.15 0.44
C VAL A 32 20.96 -3.61 0.99
N GLU A 33 21.73 -2.71 1.59
CA GLU A 33 22.94 -3.07 2.33
C GLU A 33 22.63 -4.12 3.40
N ALA A 34 23.53 -5.09 3.61
CA ALA A 34 23.29 -6.16 4.58
C ALA A 34 22.98 -5.64 5.99
N GLY A 35 23.58 -4.51 6.37
CA GLY A 35 23.47 -3.93 7.70
C GLY A 35 24.39 -4.60 8.72
N GLN A 36 24.40 -4.05 9.92
CA GLN A 36 25.17 -4.62 11.04
C GLN A 36 24.64 -6.00 11.44
N TYR A 37 23.34 -6.22 11.27
CA TYR A 37 22.65 -7.46 11.55
C TYR A 37 21.66 -7.76 10.43
N ASN A 38 21.58 -9.04 10.06
CA ASN A 38 20.60 -9.52 9.09
C ASN A 38 20.15 -10.95 9.39
N VAL A 39 18.89 -11.24 9.09
CA VAL A 39 18.30 -12.55 9.35
C VAL A 39 17.11 -12.81 8.45
N ASP A 40 17.07 -14.02 7.89
CA ASP A 40 15.96 -14.55 7.12
C ASP A 40 15.09 -15.44 8.00
N VAL A 41 13.79 -15.16 8.04
CA VAL A 41 12.79 -15.95 8.76
C VAL A 41 11.85 -16.57 7.73
N SER A 42 11.91 -17.88 7.57
CA SER A 42 11.09 -18.64 6.62
C SER A 42 9.88 -19.33 7.26
N ASN A 43 9.74 -19.25 8.58
CA ASN A 43 8.66 -19.89 9.33
C ASN A 43 8.00 -18.90 10.27
N SER A 44 6.69 -18.76 10.13
CA SER A 44 5.83 -18.04 11.07
C SER A 44 5.66 -18.84 12.36
N LYS A 45 5.64 -18.14 13.50
CA LYS A 45 5.29 -18.68 14.81
C LYS A 45 4.23 -17.79 15.44
N ASN A 46 3.12 -18.38 15.87
CA ASN A 46 1.99 -17.66 16.48
C ASN A 46 1.43 -16.52 15.60
N GLY A 47 1.42 -16.71 14.27
CA GLY A 47 0.94 -15.70 13.32
C GLY A 47 1.94 -14.58 13.03
N TYR A 48 3.22 -14.76 13.35
CA TYR A 48 4.27 -13.77 13.07
C TYR A 48 5.57 -14.43 12.60
N TYR A 49 6.20 -13.83 11.60
CA TYR A 49 7.61 -14.05 11.28
C TYR A 49 8.45 -13.27 12.28
N THR A 50 8.99 -13.97 13.27
CA THR A 50 9.65 -13.35 14.42
C THR A 50 11.13 -13.69 14.47
N THR A 51 11.96 -12.70 14.75
CA THR A 51 13.38 -12.88 15.07
C THR A 51 13.75 -12.05 16.30
N GLU A 52 14.65 -12.57 17.13
CA GLU A 52 15.14 -11.92 18.34
C GLU A 52 16.66 -11.98 18.35
N ASN A 53 17.30 -10.85 18.63
CA ASN A 53 18.74 -10.76 18.80
C ASN A 53 19.05 -10.15 20.18
N PRO A 54 19.31 -10.98 21.21
CA PRO A 54 19.61 -10.51 22.56
C PRO A 54 20.98 -9.82 22.67
N ASN A 55 21.87 -10.05 21.69
CA ASN A 55 23.22 -9.49 21.69
C ASN A 55 23.28 -8.09 21.04
N ALA A 56 22.20 -7.63 20.42
CA ALA A 56 22.08 -6.26 19.94
C ALA A 56 21.88 -5.32 21.13
N ILE A 57 22.94 -4.59 21.50
CA ILE A 57 22.88 -3.61 22.58
C ILE A 57 22.20 -2.34 22.03
N VAL A 58 20.94 -2.12 22.41
CA VAL A 58 20.13 -0.96 22.01
C VAL A 58 19.80 -0.15 23.25
N LYS A 59 20.19 1.13 23.27
CA LYS A 59 19.95 2.07 24.38
C LYS A 59 18.78 3.00 24.06
N PRO A 60 18.09 3.57 25.07
CA PRO A 60 17.12 4.62 24.83
C PRO A 60 17.68 5.75 23.96
N ASN A 61 16.87 6.22 23.01
CA ASN A 61 17.18 7.17 21.94
C ASN A 61 18.10 6.68 20.82
N ASP A 62 18.57 5.42 20.84
CA ASP A 62 19.28 4.87 19.69
C ASP A 62 18.37 4.82 18.47
N LYS A 63 18.94 5.19 17.31
CA LYS A 63 18.28 5.14 16.01
C LYS A 63 18.59 3.80 15.36
N VAL A 64 17.58 2.96 15.16
CA VAL A 64 17.68 1.73 14.38
C VAL A 64 17.24 2.01 12.95
N ASN A 65 18.17 1.97 11.99
CA ASN A 65 17.87 2.06 10.57
C ASN A 65 17.71 0.63 10.03
N TYR A 66 16.66 0.35 9.29
CA TYR A 66 16.36 -1.00 8.82
C TYR A 66 15.64 -1.04 7.48
N TRP A 67 15.68 -2.21 6.84
CA TRP A 67 14.83 -2.55 5.70
C TRP A 67 14.35 -3.99 5.83
N ILE A 68 13.20 -4.27 5.20
CA ILE A 68 12.54 -5.56 5.25
C ILE A 68 12.22 -6.02 3.83
N ASN A 69 12.49 -7.29 3.53
CA ASN A 69 12.01 -7.94 2.31
C ASN A 69 11.02 -9.05 2.68
N VAL A 70 9.89 -9.11 1.99
CA VAL A 70 8.83 -10.09 2.22
C VAL A 70 8.57 -10.83 0.92
N ILE A 71 8.79 -12.15 0.92
CA ILE A 71 8.48 -12.99 -0.23
C ILE A 71 7.13 -13.65 0.00
N THR A 72 6.24 -13.51 -0.97
CA THR A 72 4.92 -14.15 -1.01
C THR A 72 4.81 -15.04 -2.25
N THR A 73 3.73 -15.82 -2.35
CA THR A 73 3.37 -16.54 -3.58
C THR A 73 3.16 -15.61 -4.79
N GLY A 74 2.82 -14.34 -4.56
CA GLY A 74 2.59 -13.32 -5.59
C GLY A 74 3.81 -12.47 -5.95
N GLY A 75 4.97 -12.69 -5.31
CA GLY A 75 6.20 -11.91 -5.54
C GLY A 75 6.86 -11.39 -4.26
N GLY A 76 7.98 -10.68 -4.44
CA GLY A 76 8.75 -10.08 -3.35
C GLY A 76 8.43 -8.60 -3.19
N TYR A 77 8.27 -8.16 -1.94
CA TYR A 77 8.00 -6.77 -1.57
C TYR A 77 9.13 -6.26 -0.69
N LEU A 78 9.67 -5.10 -1.05
CA LEU A 78 10.79 -4.49 -0.35
C LEU A 78 10.34 -3.19 0.33
N LEU A 79 10.69 -3.04 1.60
CA LEU A 79 10.49 -1.85 2.40
C LEU A 79 11.86 -1.33 2.85
N THR A 80 12.37 -0.28 2.20
CA THR A 80 13.67 0.34 2.50
C THR A 80 13.56 1.59 3.36
N ASP A 81 14.71 2.09 3.83
CA ASP A 81 14.85 3.41 4.44
C ASP A 81 13.99 3.62 5.69
N GLN A 82 13.73 2.55 6.43
CA GLN A 82 12.95 2.62 7.66
C GLN A 82 13.83 3.04 8.83
N THR A 83 13.21 3.73 9.78
CA THR A 83 13.85 4.17 11.01
C THR A 83 12.92 3.92 12.19
N TRP A 84 13.48 3.40 13.28
CA TRP A 84 12.83 3.30 14.57
C TRP A 84 13.74 3.89 15.66
N TYR A 85 13.16 4.55 16.66
CA TYR A 85 13.90 5.11 17.80
C TYR A 85 13.58 4.32 19.06
N ALA A 86 14.62 3.89 19.75
CA ALA A 86 14.50 3.16 21.00
C ALA A 86 13.90 4.05 22.10
N THR A 87 12.82 3.60 22.72
CA THR A 87 12.18 4.27 23.86
C THR A 87 12.48 3.54 25.16
N ASP A 88 12.57 4.24 26.29
CA ASP A 88 12.79 3.57 27.58
C ASP A 88 11.62 2.61 27.91
N PRO A 89 11.88 1.30 28.10
CA PRO A 89 10.85 0.32 28.44
C PRO A 89 10.15 0.60 29.79
N ALA A 90 10.69 1.48 30.65
CA ALA A 90 10.01 1.94 31.86
C ALA A 90 8.83 2.90 31.60
N THR A 91 8.72 3.45 30.39
CA THR A 91 7.65 4.40 29.99
C THR A 91 6.59 3.79 29.07
N THR A 92 6.75 2.53 28.67
CA THR A 92 5.82 1.84 27.78
C THR A 92 4.76 1.10 28.60
N VAL A 93 3.50 1.53 28.51
CA VAL A 93 2.36 0.67 28.88
C VAL A 93 2.43 -0.58 27.98
N PRO A 94 2.38 -1.81 28.52
CA PRO A 94 2.45 -3.01 27.70
C PRO A 94 1.31 -3.01 26.68
N PRO A 95 1.54 -3.33 25.40
CA PRO A 95 0.44 -3.66 24.51
C PRO A 95 -0.29 -4.88 25.08
N THR A 96 -1.60 -4.75 25.29
CA THR A 96 -2.48 -5.87 25.65
C THR A 96 -2.25 -7.01 24.66
N ALA A 97 -1.99 -8.22 25.17
CA ALA A 97 -1.68 -9.38 24.36
C ALA A 97 -2.71 -9.59 23.23
N PRO A 98 -2.29 -9.95 22.00
CA PRO A 98 -3.22 -10.38 20.96
C PRO A 98 -4.00 -11.62 21.44
N PRO A 99 -5.31 -11.74 21.11
CA PRO A 99 -6.07 -12.91 21.45
C PRO A 99 -5.45 -14.16 20.80
N THR A 100 -5.31 -15.21 21.61
CA THR A 100 -4.75 -16.50 21.22
C THR A 100 -5.50 -17.07 20.01
N ALA A 101 -4.78 -17.49 18.97
CA ALA A 101 -5.37 -18.12 17.79
C ALA A 101 -6.15 -19.39 18.19
N PRO A 102 -7.39 -19.60 17.69
CA PRO A 102 -8.11 -20.85 17.90
C PRO A 102 -7.43 -22.02 17.17
N PRO A 103 -7.59 -23.26 17.66
CA PRO A 103 -7.00 -24.43 17.03
C PRO A 103 -7.58 -24.65 15.63
N THR A 104 -6.71 -24.80 14.63
CA THR A 104 -7.05 -25.09 13.24
C THR A 104 -7.47 -26.55 13.09
N GLU A 105 -8.74 -26.79 12.75
CA GLU A 105 -9.17 -28.05 12.14
C GLU A 105 -8.94 -27.99 10.61
N PRO A 106 -8.53 -29.08 9.94
CA PRO A 106 -8.31 -29.08 8.51
C PRO A 106 -9.64 -29.01 7.75
N PRO A 107 -9.74 -28.24 6.65
CA PRO A 107 -10.98 -28.11 5.91
C PRO A 107 -11.33 -29.42 5.20
N THR A 108 -12.53 -29.92 5.46
CA THR A 108 -13.14 -31.06 4.77
C THR A 108 -13.48 -30.66 3.34
N THR A 109 -13.00 -31.45 2.39
CA THR A 109 -13.25 -31.29 0.95
C THR A 109 -14.68 -31.66 0.60
N LYS A 110 -15.42 -30.70 0.01
CA LYS A 110 -16.57 -31.01 -0.86
C LYS A 110 -16.31 -30.46 -2.26
N PRO A 111 -16.61 -31.22 -3.34
CA PRO A 111 -16.27 -30.80 -4.70
C PRO A 111 -17.23 -29.71 -5.19
N ILE A 112 -16.67 -28.64 -5.75
CA ILE A 112 -17.40 -27.66 -6.55
C ILE A 112 -17.46 -28.20 -7.98
N VAL A 113 -18.66 -28.47 -8.49
CA VAL A 113 -18.90 -28.84 -9.89
C VAL A 113 -18.83 -27.58 -10.74
N ILE A 114 -17.75 -27.46 -11.52
CA ILE A 114 -17.59 -26.39 -12.52
C ILE A 114 -18.30 -26.85 -13.81
N GLY A 115 -19.38 -26.17 -14.18
CA GLY A 115 -20.01 -26.35 -15.48
C GLY A 115 -19.12 -25.85 -16.61
N THR A 116 -18.74 -26.74 -17.52
CA THR A 116 -17.99 -26.40 -18.73
C THR A 116 -18.92 -25.74 -19.75
N THR A 117 -18.66 -24.48 -20.09
CA THR A 117 -19.18 -23.87 -21.32
C THR A 117 -18.00 -23.54 -22.23
N THR A 118 -18.08 -24.07 -23.45
CA THR A 118 -17.09 -23.91 -24.51
C THR A 118 -17.08 -22.46 -25.03
N PRO A 119 -15.92 -21.88 -25.39
CA PRO A 119 -15.85 -20.53 -25.93
C PRO A 119 -16.50 -20.43 -27.33
N PRO A 120 -17.28 -19.39 -27.65
CA PRO A 120 -17.75 -19.18 -29.01
C PRO A 120 -16.64 -18.64 -29.92
N LYS A 121 -16.62 -19.15 -31.15
CA LYS A 121 -15.73 -18.80 -32.26
C LYS A 121 -15.88 -17.31 -32.66
N PRO A 122 -14.79 -16.59 -32.99
CA PRO A 122 -14.87 -15.18 -33.37
C PRO A 122 -15.61 -15.01 -34.70
N THR A 123 -16.58 -14.10 -34.72
CA THR A 123 -17.29 -13.64 -35.91
C THR A 123 -16.91 -12.18 -36.19
N ASN A 124 -16.54 -11.90 -37.44
CA ASN A 124 -16.24 -10.56 -37.93
C ASN A 124 -17.55 -9.85 -38.29
N GLU A 125 -18.17 -9.17 -37.34
CA GLU A 125 -19.22 -8.18 -37.61
C GLU A 125 -19.07 -6.98 -36.64
N PRO A 126 -19.30 -5.72 -37.08
CA PRO A 126 -19.16 -4.56 -36.21
C PRO A 126 -20.34 -4.49 -35.23
N PRO A 127 -20.14 -4.19 -33.93
CA PRO A 127 -21.24 -4.14 -33.00
C PRO A 127 -22.07 -2.86 -33.14
N THR A 128 -23.38 -3.04 -33.34
CA THR A 128 -24.43 -2.03 -33.31
C THR A 128 -24.68 -1.56 -31.87
N THR A 129 -24.86 -0.26 -31.71
CA THR A 129 -25.07 0.43 -30.43
C THR A 129 -26.47 0.19 -29.87
N THR A 130 -26.57 -0.34 -28.65
CA THR A 130 -27.75 -0.19 -27.79
C THR A 130 -27.28 0.06 -26.35
N GLU A 131 -27.72 1.17 -25.77
CA GLU A 131 -27.40 1.61 -24.41
C GLU A 131 -28.04 0.70 -23.35
N PRO A 132 -27.38 0.43 -22.20
CA PRO A 132 -28.03 -0.23 -21.08
C PRO A 132 -28.84 0.76 -20.24
N VAL A 133 -30.06 0.35 -19.90
CA VAL A 133 -30.98 1.06 -19.00
C VAL A 133 -30.41 1.06 -17.57
N VAL A 134 -30.13 2.25 -17.04
CA VAL A 134 -29.72 2.48 -15.64
C VAL A 134 -30.96 2.43 -14.76
N THR A 135 -30.96 1.57 -13.73
CA THR A 135 -31.96 1.60 -12.67
C THR A 135 -31.41 2.40 -11.50
N THR A 136 -31.82 3.65 -11.38
CA THR A 136 -31.44 4.53 -10.27
C THR A 136 -32.27 4.18 -9.03
N THR A 137 -31.61 3.80 -7.94
CA THR A 137 -32.27 3.76 -6.63
C THR A 137 -31.87 5.03 -5.88
N THR A 138 -32.73 6.04 -5.90
CA THR A 138 -32.56 7.28 -5.13
C THR A 138 -32.80 7.00 -3.65
N VAL A 139 -31.77 7.15 -2.81
CA VAL A 139 -31.96 7.43 -1.38
C VAL A 139 -31.82 8.94 -1.19
N SER A 140 -32.96 9.59 -0.97
CA SER A 140 -33.03 11.01 -0.64
C SER A 140 -32.89 11.21 0.85
N SER A 141 -31.87 11.96 1.27
CA SER A 141 -31.86 12.80 2.48
C SER A 141 -30.60 13.66 2.37
N GLY A 142 -30.68 14.97 2.12
CA GLY A 142 -31.30 15.97 2.98
C GLY A 142 -30.15 16.82 3.51
N GLY A 143 -29.94 17.99 2.90
CA GLY A 143 -28.82 18.88 3.20
C GLY A 143 -28.84 19.40 4.64
N GLY A 144 -27.65 19.57 5.21
CA GLY A 144 -27.46 20.23 6.49
C GLY A 144 -25.98 20.42 6.80
N SER A 145 -25.50 21.66 6.74
CA SER A 145 -24.20 22.08 7.30
C SER A 145 -24.06 21.68 8.77
N PRO A 146 -22.84 21.37 9.27
CA PRO A 146 -22.64 21.21 10.68
C PRO A 146 -22.41 22.58 11.33
N GLY A 147 -23.46 23.10 11.96
CA GLY A 147 -23.38 24.13 12.98
C GLY A 147 -24.07 23.63 14.25
N GLY A 148 -23.33 23.61 15.36
CA GLY A 148 -23.88 23.60 16.72
C GLY A 148 -24.27 22.23 17.29
N GLY A 149 -23.65 21.87 18.42
CA GLY A 149 -23.92 20.65 19.16
C GLY A 149 -25.35 20.56 19.69
N GLY A 150 -25.87 19.32 19.69
CA GLY A 150 -27.11 18.92 20.34
C GLY A 150 -27.01 17.47 20.78
N SER A 151 -27.04 17.24 22.09
CA SER A 151 -27.10 15.93 22.73
C SER A 151 -28.54 15.43 22.77
N GLY A 152 -28.77 14.17 22.37
CA GLY A 152 -30.02 13.47 22.67
C GLY A 152 -30.37 12.31 21.72
N GLY A 153 -30.27 11.06 22.20
CA GLY A 153 -30.87 9.87 21.57
C GLY A 153 -30.01 8.61 21.62
N GLY A 154 -29.95 7.94 22.78
CA GLY A 154 -29.11 6.76 23.02
C GLY A 154 -29.57 5.47 22.32
N GLY A 155 -29.24 5.33 21.04
CA GLY A 155 -29.07 4.02 20.40
C GLY A 155 -27.60 3.62 20.51
N SER A 156 -27.29 2.62 21.34
CA SER A 156 -25.95 2.03 21.40
C SER A 156 -25.64 1.39 20.05
N CYS A 157 -24.90 2.08 19.19
CA CYS A 157 -24.40 1.45 17.99
C CYS A 157 -23.32 0.43 18.39
N THR A 158 -23.63 -0.84 18.21
CA THR A 158 -22.71 -1.94 18.51
C THR A 158 -21.75 -2.08 17.34
N TYR A 159 -20.47 -1.83 17.59
CA TYR A 159 -19.42 -2.00 16.58
C TYR A 159 -19.56 -3.40 15.93
N PRO A 160 -19.77 -3.51 14.61
CA PRO A 160 -20.13 -4.79 13.98
C PRO A 160 -18.95 -5.77 13.91
N CYS A 161 -17.80 -5.35 14.41
CA CYS A 161 -16.57 -6.12 14.47
C CYS A 161 -16.20 -6.44 15.93
N ASN A 162 -15.82 -7.67 16.19
CA ASN A 162 -15.06 -8.05 17.37
C ASN A 162 -13.71 -8.67 16.93
N SER A 163 -12.92 -9.19 17.88
CA SER A 163 -11.60 -9.77 17.57
C SER A 163 -11.65 -11.04 16.71
N ALA A 164 -12.80 -11.66 16.52
CA ALA A 164 -12.97 -12.92 15.80
C ALA A 164 -13.86 -12.81 14.55
N TYR A 165 -14.73 -11.79 14.48
CA TYR A 165 -15.75 -11.69 13.43
C TYR A 165 -16.18 -10.24 13.20
N CYS A 166 -16.33 -9.88 11.92
CA CYS A 166 -16.96 -8.65 11.48
C CYS A 166 -18.23 -8.97 10.70
N ASP A 167 -19.38 -8.50 11.18
CA ASP A 167 -20.61 -8.50 10.41
C ASP A 167 -20.55 -7.43 9.32
N MET A 168 -20.14 -7.84 8.12
CA MET A 168 -20.01 -6.95 6.96
C MET A 168 -21.36 -6.48 6.40
N THR A 169 -22.48 -6.99 6.92
CA THR A 169 -23.84 -6.55 6.53
C THR A 169 -24.32 -5.32 7.31
N GLN A 170 -23.65 -4.99 8.42
CA GLN A 170 -23.98 -3.84 9.26
C GLN A 170 -23.09 -2.64 8.93
N PRO A 171 -23.67 -1.43 8.78
CA PRO A 171 -22.88 -0.22 8.57
C PRO A 171 -22.01 0.10 9.80
N PRO A 172 -20.76 0.58 9.61
CA PRO A 172 -19.88 0.88 10.72
C PRO A 172 -20.46 1.98 11.61
N CYS A 173 -20.42 1.76 12.91
CA CYS A 173 -21.01 2.65 13.92
C CYS A 173 -20.45 4.07 13.97
N ASN A 174 -19.26 4.27 13.39
CA ASN A 174 -18.60 5.57 13.35
C ASN A 174 -18.96 6.38 12.08
N GLY A 175 -19.91 5.89 11.28
CA GLY A 175 -20.38 6.57 10.07
C GLY A 175 -19.31 6.67 8.97
N LEU A 176 -19.55 7.57 8.03
CA LEU A 176 -18.65 7.89 6.93
C LEU A 176 -17.44 8.68 7.45
N ILE A 177 -16.25 8.08 7.37
CA ILE A 177 -15.00 8.69 7.86
C ILE A 177 -14.13 9.28 6.76
N PHE A 178 -14.39 8.91 5.51
CA PHE A 178 -13.72 9.40 4.31
C PHE A 178 -14.64 9.17 3.12
N GLU A 179 -14.78 10.20 2.30
CA GLU A 179 -15.54 10.17 1.05
C GLU A 179 -14.79 11.00 0.02
N GLU A 180 -14.73 10.49 -1.20
CA GLU A 180 -14.20 11.21 -2.35
C GLU A 180 -15.21 11.11 -3.49
N THR A 181 -15.78 12.26 -3.87
CA THR A 181 -16.78 12.42 -4.92
C THR A 181 -16.17 12.94 -6.23
N TRP A 182 -14.86 13.23 -6.22
CA TRP A 182 -14.13 13.80 -7.35
C TRP A 182 -14.79 15.05 -7.90
N ASP A 183 -15.29 15.95 -7.04
CA ASP A 183 -15.68 17.31 -7.49
C ASP A 183 -14.45 18.06 -8.03
N THR A 184 -13.30 17.84 -7.40
CA THR A 184 -11.98 18.29 -7.86
C THR A 184 -10.93 17.23 -7.50
N LEU A 185 -9.74 17.31 -8.13
CA LEU A 185 -8.59 16.54 -7.66
C LEU A 185 -7.89 17.32 -6.54
N ASP A 186 -8.29 17.06 -5.30
CA ASP A 186 -7.71 17.67 -4.09
C ASP A 186 -6.30 17.08 -3.83
N LEU A 187 -5.27 17.91 -4.02
CA LEU A 187 -3.87 17.52 -3.84
C LEU A 187 -3.40 17.52 -2.38
N ASP A 188 -4.14 18.13 -1.47
CA ASP A 188 -3.88 17.98 -0.03
C ASP A 188 -4.31 16.59 0.45
N ARG A 189 -5.29 16.00 -0.24
CA ARG A 189 -5.80 14.65 0.02
C ARG A 189 -5.12 13.56 -0.81
N TRP A 190 -4.92 13.79 -2.09
CA TRP A 190 -4.37 12.81 -3.04
C TRP A 190 -3.06 13.31 -3.61
N GLN A 191 -1.97 12.75 -3.11
CA GLN A 191 -0.62 13.09 -3.55
C GLN A 191 -0.19 12.17 -4.67
N HIS A 192 0.45 12.71 -5.71
CA HIS A 192 1.03 11.91 -6.78
C HIS A 192 2.33 11.23 -6.34
N GLU A 193 2.55 10.05 -6.89
CA GLU A 193 3.88 9.46 -6.95
C GLU A 193 4.61 9.99 -8.18
N LEU A 194 5.87 10.39 -8.00
CA LEU A 194 6.73 10.96 -9.03
C LEU A 194 7.99 10.10 -9.12
N THR A 195 8.00 9.14 -10.05
CA THR A 195 9.11 8.17 -10.18
C THR A 195 9.05 7.34 -11.47
N MET A 196 10.21 6.92 -11.94
CA MET A 196 10.47 5.93 -13.00
C MET A 196 10.90 4.55 -12.45
N SER A 197 10.86 4.37 -11.12
CA SER A 197 11.44 3.20 -10.45
C SER A 197 10.82 1.87 -10.86
N GLY A 198 9.56 1.89 -11.29
CA GLY A 198 8.84 0.68 -11.72
C GLY A 198 8.58 -0.30 -10.57
N GLY A 199 8.42 0.19 -9.33
CA GLY A 199 7.81 -0.56 -8.23
C GLY A 199 8.48 -1.88 -7.81
N GLY A 200 9.70 -2.17 -8.27
CA GLY A 200 10.42 -3.43 -8.02
C GLY A 200 10.13 -4.56 -9.01
N ASN A 201 9.18 -4.39 -9.93
CA ASN A 201 8.82 -5.36 -10.99
C ASN A 201 9.18 -4.86 -12.40
N TRP A 202 9.97 -3.79 -12.50
CA TRP A 202 10.44 -3.20 -13.77
C TRP A 202 9.31 -2.77 -14.71
N GLU A 203 8.24 -2.25 -14.12
CA GLU A 203 7.13 -1.62 -14.85
C GLU A 203 7.60 -0.56 -15.86
N PHE A 204 7.03 -0.59 -17.07
CA PHE A 204 7.49 0.22 -18.21
C PHE A 204 7.04 1.69 -18.17
N GLN A 205 6.14 2.04 -17.27
CA GLN A 205 5.62 3.40 -17.12
C GLN A 205 6.40 4.20 -16.08
N TYR A 206 6.30 5.52 -16.15
CA TYR A 206 6.69 6.41 -15.08
C TYR A 206 5.50 7.27 -14.65
N TYR A 207 5.50 7.66 -13.37
CA TYR A 207 4.41 8.42 -12.77
C TYR A 207 4.78 9.89 -12.65
N THR A 208 3.83 10.75 -12.97
CA THR A 208 3.95 12.21 -12.85
C THR A 208 2.65 12.85 -12.37
N ASN A 209 2.74 14.08 -11.88
CA ASN A 209 1.60 14.96 -11.61
C ASN A 209 1.24 15.76 -12.87
N ASN A 210 0.82 15.08 -13.94
CA ASN A 210 0.40 15.71 -15.19
C ASN A 210 -1.12 15.53 -15.41
N ARG A 211 -1.80 16.61 -15.81
CA ARG A 211 -3.24 16.63 -16.10
C ARG A 211 -3.61 15.93 -17.42
N THR A 212 -2.64 15.58 -18.27
CA THR A 212 -2.87 14.63 -19.37
C THR A 212 -3.08 13.20 -18.87
N ASN A 213 -2.53 12.87 -17.70
CA ASN A 213 -2.55 11.51 -17.14
C ASN A 213 -3.48 11.34 -15.95
N SER A 214 -3.75 12.40 -15.19
CA SER A 214 -4.66 12.37 -14.05
C SER A 214 -5.47 13.66 -13.98
N TYR A 215 -6.78 13.54 -14.13
CA TYR A 215 -7.68 14.69 -14.09
C TYR A 215 -9.07 14.27 -13.67
N VAL A 216 -9.81 15.22 -13.13
CA VAL A 216 -11.23 15.05 -12.83
C VAL A 216 -12.05 15.65 -13.94
N ARG A 217 -13.08 14.93 -14.37
CA ARG A 217 -14.11 15.42 -15.29
C ARG A 217 -15.41 14.71 -14.98
N ASP A 218 -16.53 15.44 -14.96
CA ASP A 218 -17.87 14.88 -14.70
C ASP A 218 -17.90 14.01 -13.43
N ASN A 219 -17.36 14.53 -12.32
CA ASN A 219 -17.28 13.83 -11.02
C ASN A 219 -16.53 12.48 -11.07
N THR A 220 -15.65 12.31 -12.05
CA THR A 220 -14.89 11.08 -12.25
C THR A 220 -13.41 11.40 -12.34
N LEU A 221 -12.59 10.73 -11.51
CA LEU A 221 -11.15 10.70 -11.72
C LEU A 221 -10.82 9.82 -12.93
N PHE A 222 -10.13 10.42 -13.90
CA PHE A 222 -9.51 9.73 -15.01
C PHE A 222 -8.02 9.53 -14.74
N ILE A 223 -7.56 8.28 -14.77
CA ILE A 223 -6.15 7.94 -14.91
C ILE A 223 -5.94 7.41 -16.33
N LYS A 224 -5.21 8.15 -17.14
CA LYS A 224 -5.03 7.89 -18.57
C LYS A 224 -3.54 7.80 -18.92
N PRO A 225 -3.03 6.63 -19.34
CA PRO A 225 -1.66 6.56 -19.82
C PRO A 225 -1.51 7.31 -21.15
N THR A 226 -0.33 7.90 -21.38
CA THR A 226 0.08 8.54 -22.63
C THR A 226 1.46 8.03 -23.05
N LEU A 227 1.82 8.17 -24.33
CA LEU A 227 3.16 7.81 -24.77
C LEU A 227 4.15 8.90 -24.37
N THR A 228 5.31 8.51 -23.87
CA THR A 228 6.43 9.43 -23.63
C THR A 228 6.89 10.08 -24.93
N ALA A 229 6.85 9.33 -26.03
CA ALA A 229 7.18 9.81 -27.37
C ALA A 229 6.23 10.91 -27.86
N ASP A 230 4.97 10.97 -27.41
CA ASP A 230 4.05 12.05 -27.79
C ASP A 230 4.53 13.41 -27.25
N HIS A 231 5.26 13.41 -26.14
CA HIS A 231 5.79 14.62 -25.51
C HIS A 231 7.21 14.96 -25.97
N TYR A 232 8.08 13.95 -26.11
CA TYR A 232 9.52 14.17 -26.34
C TYR A 232 10.03 13.69 -27.71
N GLY A 233 9.19 12.99 -28.48
CA GLY A 233 9.57 12.32 -29.72
C GLY A 233 10.23 10.95 -29.50
N GLU A 234 10.13 10.07 -30.50
CA GLU A 234 10.65 8.68 -30.45
C GLU A 234 12.15 8.61 -30.13
N ALA A 235 12.96 9.51 -30.72
CA ALA A 235 14.41 9.51 -30.51
C ALA A 235 14.78 9.71 -29.03
N PHE A 236 13.98 10.49 -28.29
CA PHE A 236 14.22 10.77 -26.87
C PHE A 236 14.26 9.50 -26.02
N LEU A 237 13.46 8.48 -26.36
CA LEU A 237 13.44 7.24 -25.60
C LEU A 237 14.81 6.55 -25.58
N SER A 238 15.59 6.71 -26.64
CA SER A 238 16.88 6.02 -26.85
C SER A 238 18.12 6.88 -26.58
N SER A 239 17.96 8.17 -26.37
CA SER A 239 19.10 9.10 -26.22
C SER A 239 18.87 10.28 -25.28
N GLY A 240 17.62 10.50 -24.86
CA GLY A 240 17.26 11.59 -23.97
C GLY A 240 17.66 11.30 -22.53
N THR A 241 17.52 12.33 -21.69
CA THR A 241 17.61 12.21 -20.24
C THR A 241 16.30 12.73 -19.66
N LEU A 242 15.57 11.86 -18.96
CA LEU A 242 14.39 12.25 -18.20
C LEU A 242 14.82 12.50 -16.75
N ASP A 243 14.55 13.72 -16.28
CA ASP A 243 14.85 14.17 -14.93
C ASP A 243 13.54 14.57 -14.23
N LEU A 244 13.24 13.88 -13.13
CA LEU A 244 12.08 14.11 -12.28
C LEU A 244 12.46 14.77 -10.94
N TRP A 245 13.71 15.22 -10.76
CA TRP A 245 14.09 16.00 -9.59
C TRP A 245 13.42 17.37 -9.62
N GLY A 246 12.27 17.47 -8.97
CA GLY A 246 11.59 18.75 -8.74
C GLY A 246 12.39 19.69 -7.83
N SER A 247 12.20 20.98 -8.06
CA SER A 247 12.78 22.05 -7.25
C SER A 247 11.89 22.51 -6.08
N THR A 248 10.67 21.96 -5.99
CA THR A 248 9.69 22.28 -4.94
C THR A 248 9.14 21.02 -4.30
N PRO A 249 8.60 21.07 -3.07
CA PRO A 249 7.98 19.91 -2.43
C PRO A 249 6.84 19.28 -3.24
N ALA A 250 6.14 20.07 -4.06
CA ALA A 250 5.01 19.61 -4.87
C ALA A 250 5.44 18.72 -6.06
N ASP A 251 6.66 18.93 -6.57
CA ASP A 251 7.19 18.21 -7.74
C ASP A 251 8.40 17.33 -7.39
N LEU A 252 8.70 17.18 -6.10
CA LEU A 252 9.86 16.41 -5.65
C LEU A 252 9.68 14.93 -5.99
N CYS A 253 10.68 14.35 -6.66
CA CYS A 253 10.70 12.93 -6.93
C CYS A 253 10.51 12.10 -5.64
N THR A 254 9.58 11.15 -5.69
CA THR A 254 9.12 10.44 -4.50
C THR A 254 9.81 9.10 -4.27
N ALA A 255 10.57 8.59 -5.25
CA ALA A 255 11.32 7.34 -5.14
C ALA A 255 12.47 7.31 -6.14
N ASN A 256 13.71 7.40 -5.64
CA ASN A 256 14.91 7.37 -6.48
C ASN A 256 15.47 5.96 -6.75
N ALA A 257 14.93 4.95 -6.08
CA ALA A 257 15.33 3.56 -6.32
C ALA A 257 15.23 3.21 -7.82
N PHE A 258 16.17 2.39 -8.29
CA PHE A 258 16.23 1.93 -9.68
C PHE A 258 16.21 3.06 -10.73
N TYR A 259 16.99 4.12 -10.51
CA TYR A 259 17.04 5.29 -11.40
C TYR A 259 15.66 5.96 -11.53
N GLY A 260 14.93 6.01 -10.41
CA GLY A 260 13.54 6.48 -10.38
C GLY A 260 13.40 7.99 -10.56
N CYS A 261 14.42 8.78 -10.25
CA CYS A 261 14.34 10.25 -10.38
C CYS A 261 15.12 10.82 -11.56
N SER A 262 16.10 10.09 -12.10
CA SER A 262 16.80 10.49 -13.31
C SER A 262 17.24 9.27 -14.09
N ARG A 263 16.97 9.26 -15.40
CA ARG A 263 17.27 8.14 -16.29
C ARG A 263 17.64 8.65 -17.68
N SER A 264 18.74 8.14 -18.22
CA SER A 264 19.14 8.39 -19.60
C SER A 264 18.84 7.18 -20.47
N GLY A 265 18.19 7.44 -21.60
CA GLY A 265 17.96 6.45 -22.64
C GLY A 265 19.26 6.06 -23.34
N SER A 266 19.33 4.81 -23.77
CA SER A 266 20.38 4.29 -24.65
C SER A 266 19.77 3.31 -25.64
N GLY A 267 20.56 2.88 -26.65
CA GLY A 267 20.12 1.87 -27.62
C GLY A 267 19.75 0.51 -27.01
N SER A 268 20.13 0.24 -25.76
CA SER A 268 19.79 -0.99 -25.02
C SER A 268 18.84 -0.78 -23.85
N ASN A 269 18.71 0.45 -23.35
CA ASN A 269 17.85 0.78 -22.21
C ASN A 269 17.05 2.04 -22.53
N TYR A 270 15.80 1.84 -22.95
CA TYR A 270 14.93 2.95 -23.31
C TYR A 270 14.39 3.61 -22.03
N ILE A 271 14.19 4.92 -22.07
CA ILE A 271 13.36 5.62 -21.08
C ILE A 271 11.96 5.00 -21.12
N ASN A 272 11.32 4.92 -19.95
CA ASN A 272 9.95 4.42 -19.77
C ASN A 272 9.04 4.95 -20.88
N PRO A 273 8.54 4.10 -21.79
CA PRO A 273 7.80 4.55 -22.98
C PRO A 273 6.39 5.06 -22.67
N ILE A 274 5.90 4.83 -21.45
CA ILE A 274 4.55 5.21 -21.02
C ILE A 274 4.64 6.20 -19.86
N GLN A 275 3.89 7.30 -19.95
CA GLN A 275 3.61 8.19 -18.83
C GLN A 275 2.23 7.82 -18.24
N SER A 276 2.13 7.75 -16.93
CA SER A 276 0.88 7.43 -16.22
C SER A 276 0.76 8.24 -14.92
N ALA A 277 -0.26 7.95 -14.12
CA ALA A 277 -0.44 8.53 -12.80
C ALA A 277 -0.69 7.46 -11.73
N ARG A 278 -0.15 7.71 -10.54
CA ARG A 278 -0.40 6.96 -9.32
C ARG A 278 -0.62 7.99 -8.21
N ILE A 279 -1.74 7.88 -7.51
CA ILE A 279 -2.10 8.78 -6.41
C ILE A 279 -2.24 8.00 -5.10
N ARG A 280 -1.97 8.65 -3.97
CA ARG A 280 -1.93 8.03 -2.64
C ARG A 280 -2.33 8.99 -1.54
N THR A 281 -2.81 8.44 -0.42
CA THR A 281 -3.25 9.20 0.77
C THR A 281 -2.24 9.15 1.93
N VAL A 282 -0.97 8.82 1.65
CA VAL A 282 0.06 8.49 2.67
C VAL A 282 0.11 9.48 3.85
N ASN A 283 0.01 10.78 3.56
CA ASN A 283 0.07 11.84 4.56
C ASN A 283 -1.32 12.35 5.01
N SER A 284 -2.35 12.19 4.19
CA SER A 284 -3.67 12.79 4.37
C SER A 284 -4.66 11.92 5.12
N PHE A 285 -4.67 10.60 4.83
CA PHE A 285 -5.67 9.70 5.38
C PHE A 285 -5.13 8.29 5.54
N ALA A 286 -5.36 7.74 6.74
CA ALA A 286 -5.20 6.34 7.05
C ALA A 286 -6.34 5.93 7.98
N PHE A 287 -6.79 4.69 7.83
CA PHE A 287 -7.84 4.11 8.65
C PHE A 287 -7.39 2.74 9.14
N LYS A 288 -8.05 2.26 10.20
CA LYS A 288 -7.85 0.93 10.74
C LYS A 288 -9.22 0.32 10.94
N TYR A 289 -9.45 -0.78 10.22
CA TYR A 289 -10.76 -1.43 10.12
C TYR A 289 -11.82 -0.56 9.43
N GLY A 290 -12.79 -1.22 8.81
CA GLY A 290 -13.88 -0.55 8.11
C GLY A 290 -14.24 -1.24 6.81
N ARG A 291 -15.16 -0.63 6.08
CA ARG A 291 -15.54 -1.02 4.73
C ARG A 291 -15.07 0.05 3.77
N ILE A 292 -14.46 -0.37 2.68
CA ILE A 292 -14.11 0.51 1.56
C ILE A 292 -15.01 0.15 0.41
N GLU A 293 -15.60 1.17 -0.20
CA GLU A 293 -16.35 1.05 -1.44
C GLU A 293 -15.65 1.93 -2.48
N ILE A 294 -15.32 1.33 -3.62
CA ILE A 294 -14.74 2.04 -4.75
C ILE A 294 -15.57 1.67 -5.98
N GLU A 295 -16.14 2.68 -6.62
CA GLU A 295 -16.76 2.55 -7.93
C GLU A 295 -15.76 2.98 -9.01
N ALA A 296 -15.40 2.06 -9.90
CA ALA A 296 -14.44 2.33 -10.95
C ALA A 296 -14.75 1.52 -12.21
N LYS A 297 -14.51 2.11 -13.37
CA LYS A 297 -14.51 1.42 -14.66
C LYS A 297 -13.08 1.08 -15.07
N MET A 298 -12.79 -0.21 -15.16
CA MET A 298 -11.45 -0.67 -15.55
C MET A 298 -11.15 -0.34 -17.01
N PRO A 299 -9.91 0.10 -17.33
CA PRO A 299 -9.47 0.28 -18.71
C PRO A 299 -9.42 -1.06 -19.45
N LYS A 300 -9.55 -1.00 -20.77
CA LYS A 300 -9.38 -2.15 -21.67
C LYS A 300 -8.25 -1.85 -22.63
N GLY A 301 -7.30 -2.78 -22.72
CA GLY A 301 -6.15 -2.69 -23.62
C GLY A 301 -5.06 -3.65 -23.19
N ASP A 302 -4.13 -3.92 -24.09
CA ASP A 302 -3.01 -4.80 -23.80
C ASP A 302 -2.03 -4.12 -22.82
N TRP A 303 -1.44 -4.91 -21.94
CA TRP A 303 -0.40 -4.48 -20.99
C TRP A 303 -0.83 -3.40 -19.98
N ILE A 304 -2.13 -3.16 -19.83
CA ILE A 304 -2.66 -2.25 -18.81
C ILE A 304 -2.88 -3.01 -17.51
N TRP A 305 -2.32 -2.48 -16.41
CA TRP A 305 -2.50 -3.03 -15.07
C TRP A 305 -3.10 -1.96 -14.14
N PRO A 306 -4.44 -1.85 -14.05
CA PRO A 306 -5.07 -0.98 -13.08
C PRO A 306 -5.00 -1.62 -11.69
N ALA A 307 -4.66 -0.84 -10.67
CA ALA A 307 -4.59 -1.33 -9.30
C ALA A 307 -5.20 -0.32 -8.32
N MET A 308 -6.05 -0.83 -7.43
CA MET A 308 -6.52 -0.14 -6.24
C MET A 308 -6.13 -1.02 -5.07
N TRP A 309 -5.22 -0.53 -4.25
CA TRP A 309 -4.59 -1.32 -3.20
C TRP A 309 -4.18 -0.40 -2.05
N LEU A 310 -3.94 -1.01 -0.91
CA LEU A 310 -3.66 -0.31 0.33
C LEU A 310 -2.29 -0.76 0.83
N LEU A 311 -1.56 0.19 1.40
CA LEU A 311 -0.38 -0.08 2.18
C LEU A 311 -0.60 0.47 3.60
N PRO A 312 -0.10 -0.22 4.63
CA PRO A 312 -0.18 0.30 5.99
C PRO A 312 0.65 1.59 6.09
N LYS A 313 0.06 2.66 6.63
CA LYS A 313 0.77 3.93 6.90
C LYS A 313 1.98 3.73 7.82
N LEU A 314 1.85 2.76 8.72
CA LEU A 314 2.91 2.27 9.58
C LEU A 314 2.94 0.76 9.41
N VAL A 315 4.01 0.22 8.83
CA VAL A 315 4.30 -1.19 8.99
C VAL A 315 4.72 -1.36 10.45
N PHE A 316 3.90 -2.04 11.27
CA PHE A 316 4.30 -2.46 12.60
C PHE A 316 5.36 -3.57 12.46
N GLY A 317 6.58 -3.20 12.07
CA GLY A 317 7.75 -3.82 12.64
C GLY A 317 7.86 -3.26 14.06
N LEU A 318 7.18 -3.89 15.02
CA LEU A 318 7.46 -3.58 16.43
C LEU A 318 8.86 -4.10 16.72
N ALA A 319 9.86 -3.24 16.51
CA ALA A 319 11.02 -3.25 17.38
C ALA A 319 10.50 -2.84 18.76
N SER A 320 10.31 -3.82 19.64
CA SER A 320 10.12 -3.55 21.06
C SER A 320 11.41 -3.87 21.79
N LEU A 321 11.65 -3.20 22.91
CA LEU A 321 12.65 -3.61 23.89
C LEU A 321 11.93 -4.50 24.90
N TRP A 322 12.44 -5.69 25.20
CA TRP A 322 12.03 -6.44 26.39
C TRP A 322 13.11 -6.36 27.48
N ARG A 323 12.64 -6.58 28.70
CA ARG A 323 13.48 -6.80 29.87
C ARG A 323 13.26 -8.26 30.28
N ASP A 324 14.28 -9.09 30.17
CA ASP A 324 14.22 -10.43 30.74
C ASP A 324 14.14 -10.31 32.27
N ARG A 325 13.08 -10.89 32.83
CA ARG A 325 13.01 -11.24 34.25
C ARG A 325 12.73 -12.72 34.37
N TYR A 326 13.73 -13.55 34.05
CA TYR A 326 13.79 -14.92 34.56
C TYR A 326 15.24 -15.31 34.83
N LEU A 327 15.53 -15.44 36.14
CA LEU A 327 16.71 -16.00 36.83
C LEU A 327 18.01 -15.17 36.76
#